data_AF-A0A258Z7T7-F1
#
_entry.id   AF-A0A258Z7T7-F1
#
_cell.length_a   1.000
_cell.length_b   1.000
_cell.length_c   1.000
_cell.angle_alpha   90.00
_cell.angle_beta   90.00
_cell.angle_gamma   90.00
#
_symmetry.space_group_name_H-M   'P 1'
#
loop_
_entity.id
_entity.type
_entity.pdbx_description
1 polymer ?
#
loop_
_entity_poly.entity_id
_entity_poly.type
_entity_poly.pdbx_seq_one_letter_code
_entity_poly.pdbx_strand_id
1 'polypeptide(L)'
;MMEYISTSELILLGALTLMSIVMITFPKDAKFPFVGAFVLSMIMVIVYIDYRNHLDKEFVLKRFHEGHAIECGLWRGESALINPKSGWTYIPNVGFIKDDQIHNDPALCSVIGEEAPKPSIVPYAFAYMVELMLCFGLRSAVQSALKKEDNNELDHE
;
A
#
# COMPACT_ATOMS: atom_id res chain seq x y z
N MET A 1 -3.20 -11.94 -5.76
CA MET A 1 -2.95 -12.85 -4.62
C MET A 1 -2.14 -12.03 -3.63
N MET A 2 -2.78 -11.51 -2.58
CA MET A 2 -2.17 -10.65 -1.55
C MET A 2 -1.34 -11.51 -0.60
N GLU A 3 -0.08 -11.78 -0.94
CA GLU A 3 0.76 -12.69 -0.14
C GLU A 3 1.63 -12.01 0.94
N TYR A 4 1.68 -10.68 1.06
CA TYR A 4 2.72 -10.07 1.93
C TYR A 4 2.32 -8.86 2.77
N ILE A 5 1.04 -8.47 2.81
CA ILE A 5 0.58 -7.70 3.97
C ILE A 5 0.41 -8.73 5.09
N SER A 6 1.19 -8.59 6.17
CA SER A 6 1.03 -9.48 7.31
C SER A 6 -0.43 -9.43 7.77
N THR A 7 -1.00 -10.54 8.23
CA THR A 7 -2.40 -10.56 8.70
C THR A 7 -2.67 -9.44 9.71
N SER A 8 -1.67 -9.12 10.55
CA SER A 8 -1.67 -7.97 11.45
C SER A 8 -1.78 -6.60 10.76
N GLU A 9 -1.00 -6.34 9.71
CA GLU A 9 -1.06 -5.09 8.95
C GLU A 9 -2.37 -4.97 8.18
N LEU A 10 -2.90 -6.07 7.64
CA LEU A 10 -4.17 -6.06 6.91
C LEU A 10 -5.32 -5.72 7.86
N ILE A 11 -5.33 -6.33 9.05
CA ILE A 11 -6.30 -6.01 10.10
C ILE A 11 -6.16 -4.56 10.54
N LEU A 12 -4.93 -4.06 10.74
CA LEU A 12 -4.68 -2.68 11.12
C LEU A 12 -5.18 -1.69 10.06
N LEU A 13 -4.83 -1.90 8.80
CA LEU A 13 -5.27 -1.06 7.68
C LEU A 13 -6.81 -1.10 7.55
N GLY A 14 -7.42 -2.28 7.65
CA GLY A 14 -8.88 -2.41 7.65
C GLY A 14 -9.56 -1.65 8.79
N ALA A 15 -9.01 -1.73 10.00
CA ALA A 15 -9.52 -1.00 11.15
C ALA A 15 -9.38 0.52 10.98
N LEU A 16 -8.23 1.00 10.48
CA LEU A 16 -8.00 2.42 10.21
C LEU A 16 -8.93 2.95 9.12
N THR A 17 -9.18 2.18 8.06
CA THR A 17 -10.16 2.52 7.01
C THR A 17 -11.55 2.66 7.60
N LEU A 18 -12.02 1.67 8.38
CA LEU A 18 -13.33 1.70 9.02
C LEU A 18 -13.48 2.91 9.95
N MET A 19 -12.48 3.18 10.80
CA MET A 19 -12.49 4.34 11.68
C MET A 19 -12.57 5.64 10.88
N SER A 20 -11.84 5.73 9.77
CA SER A 20 -11.85 6.94 8.93
C SER A 20 -13.22 7.17 8.30
N ILE A 21 -13.86 6.10 7.79
CA ILE A 21 -15.24 6.17 7.26
C ILE A 21 -16.21 6.67 8.34
N VAL A 22 -16.10 6.14 9.57
CA VAL A 22 -16.93 6.57 10.70
C VAL A 22 -16.70 8.04 11.03
N MET A 23 -15.43 8.47 11.10
CA MET A 23 -15.05 9.86 11.38
C MET A 23 -15.52 10.86 10.30
N ILE A 24 -15.63 10.42 9.05
CA ILE A 24 -16.23 11.24 7.99
C ILE A 24 -17.74 11.29 8.12
N THR A 25 -18.39 10.16 8.38
CA THR A 25 -19.84 10.03 8.20
C THR A 25 -20.64 10.59 9.38
N PHE A 26 -20.27 10.27 10.63
CA PHE A 26 -21.14 10.46 11.80
C PHE A 26 -20.93 11.73 12.63
N PRO A 27 -19.70 12.24 12.85
CA PRO A 27 -19.50 13.35 13.78
C PRO A 27 -20.24 14.62 13.36
N LYS A 28 -20.94 15.27 14.30
CA LYS A 28 -21.58 16.58 14.08
C LYS A 28 -20.52 17.68 13.81
N ASP A 29 -19.36 17.55 14.46
CA ASP A 29 -18.26 18.53 14.39
C ASP A 29 -17.51 18.47 13.03
N ALA A 30 -17.31 19.64 12.40
CA ALA A 30 -16.80 19.74 11.03
C ALA A 30 -15.30 19.39 10.88
N LYS A 31 -14.56 19.29 11.98
CA LYS A 31 -13.11 18.96 11.97
C LYS A 31 -12.82 17.47 11.74
N PHE A 32 -13.69 16.56 12.18
CA PHE A 32 -13.45 15.12 12.09
C PHE A 32 -13.46 14.56 10.66
N PRO A 33 -14.30 15.05 9.73
CA PRO A 33 -14.24 14.63 8.33
C PRO A 33 -12.88 14.87 7.66
N PHE A 34 -12.21 15.98 7.96
CA PHE A 34 -10.89 16.26 7.41
C PHE A 34 -9.83 15.31 7.98
N VAL A 35 -9.93 14.96 9.27
CA VAL A 35 -9.03 13.98 9.89
C VAL A 35 -9.24 12.59 9.26
N GLY A 36 -10.49 12.15 9.09
CA GLY A 36 -10.77 10.87 8.43
C GLY A 36 -10.30 10.83 6.98
N ALA A 37 -10.51 11.91 6.22
CA ALA A 37 -10.02 12.01 4.84
C ALA A 37 -8.48 11.95 4.77
N PHE A 38 -7.78 12.60 5.71
CA PHE A 38 -6.33 12.54 5.81
C PHE A 38 -5.82 11.13 6.11
N VAL A 39 -6.44 10.42 7.05
CA VAL A 39 -6.06 9.04 7.36
C VAL A 39 -6.29 8.11 6.16
N LEU A 40 -7.41 8.22 5.45
CA LEU A 40 -7.64 7.48 4.20
C LEU A 40 -6.58 7.78 3.13
N SER A 41 -6.14 9.04 3.00
CA SER A 41 -5.07 9.39 2.07
C SER A 41 -3.76 8.69 2.43
N MET A 42 -3.40 8.63 3.72
CA MET A 42 -2.19 7.92 4.16
C MET A 42 -2.28 6.42 3.89
N ILE A 43 -3.45 5.81 4.11
CA ILE A 43 -3.68 4.39 3.78
C ILE A 43 -3.47 4.13 2.28
N MET A 44 -4.00 4.99 1.41
CA MET A 44 -3.79 4.87 -0.03
C MET A 44 -2.32 5.02 -0.44
N VAL A 45 -1.56 5.90 0.21
CA VAL A 45 -0.11 6.02 0.00
C VAL A 45 0.61 4.74 0.39
N ILE A 46 0.27 4.13 1.54
CA ILE A 46 0.85 2.85 1.98
C ILE A 46 0.58 1.76 0.95
N VAL A 47 -0.68 1.62 0.50
CA VAL A 47 -1.06 0.63 -0.53
C VAL A 47 -0.30 0.86 -1.84
N TYR A 48 -0.14 2.11 -2.27
CA TYR A 48 0.62 2.44 -3.47
C TYR A 48 2.11 2.07 -3.36
N ILE A 49 2.74 2.39 -2.21
CA ILE A 49 4.15 2.06 -1.96
C ILE A 49 4.34 0.54 -1.95
N ASP A 50 3.47 -0.18 -1.26
CA ASP A 50 3.52 -1.65 -1.20
C ASP A 50 3.39 -2.27 -2.59
N TYR A 51 2.42 -1.80 -3.39
CA TYR A 51 2.25 -2.26 -4.76
C TYR A 51 3.47 -1.98 -5.64
N ARG A 52 4.08 -0.79 -5.51
CA ARG A 52 5.31 -0.45 -6.23
C ARG A 52 6.45 -1.40 -5.86
N ASN A 53 6.67 -1.63 -4.57
CA ASN A 53 7.72 -2.53 -4.09
C ASN A 53 7.51 -3.96 -4.62
N HIS A 54 6.26 -4.40 -4.74
CA HIS A 54 5.93 -5.68 -5.33
C HIS A 54 6.31 -5.75 -6.82
N LEU A 55 5.93 -4.75 -7.61
CA LEU A 55 6.32 -4.68 -9.03
C LEU A 55 7.83 -4.65 -9.23
N ASP A 56 8.55 -3.90 -8.40
CA ASP A 56 10.01 -3.80 -8.47
C ASP A 56 10.64 -5.19 -8.21
N LYS A 57 10.16 -5.92 -7.20
CA LYS A 57 10.60 -7.29 -6.91
C LYS A 57 10.29 -8.26 -8.05
N GLU A 58 9.06 -8.24 -8.58
CA GLU A 58 8.67 -9.10 -9.70
C GLU A 58 9.52 -8.82 -10.94
N PHE A 59 9.81 -7.55 -11.22
CA PHE A 59 10.65 -7.14 -12.33
C PHE A 59 12.07 -7.70 -12.20
N VAL A 60 12.71 -7.55 -11.03
CA VAL A 60 14.05 -8.09 -10.76
C VAL A 60 14.07 -9.62 -10.93
N LEU A 61 13.10 -10.32 -10.33
CA LEU A 61 13.02 -11.78 -10.41
C LEU A 61 12.82 -12.25 -11.85
N LYS A 62 11.96 -11.59 -12.61
CA LYS A 62 11.73 -11.90 -14.02
C LYS A 62 13.01 -11.74 -14.84
N ARG A 63 13.70 -10.60 -14.70
CA ARG A 63 14.95 -10.34 -15.44
C ARG A 63 16.06 -11.32 -15.07
N PHE A 64 16.16 -11.68 -13.80
CA PHE A 64 17.09 -12.71 -13.34
C PHE A 64 16.82 -14.07 -14.00
N HIS A 65 15.56 -14.51 -14.06
CA HIS A 65 15.19 -15.76 -14.76
C HIS A 65 15.43 -15.70 -16.28
N GLU A 66 15.35 -14.51 -16.89
CA GLU A 66 15.71 -14.28 -18.29
C GLU A 66 17.22 -14.31 -18.55
N GLY A 67 18.06 -14.45 -17.52
CA GLY A 67 19.51 -14.54 -17.65
C GLY A 67 20.26 -13.22 -17.47
N HIS A 68 19.56 -12.15 -17.07
CA HIS A 68 20.19 -10.85 -16.82
C HIS A 68 20.93 -10.84 -15.49
N ALA A 69 22.00 -10.04 -15.43
CA ALA A 69 22.68 -9.75 -14.17
C ALA A 69 21.92 -8.66 -13.41
N ILE A 70 21.85 -8.81 -12.10
CA ILE A 70 21.22 -7.86 -11.18
C ILE A 70 22.26 -7.39 -10.17
N GLU A 71 22.14 -6.15 -9.74
CA GLU A 71 22.95 -5.57 -8.68
C GLU A 71 22.10 -5.48 -7.42
N CYS A 72 22.58 -6.08 -6.33
CA CYS A 72 21.90 -6.00 -5.04
C CYS A 72 22.78 -5.31 -4.01
N GLY A 73 22.22 -4.35 -3.30
CA GLY A 73 22.86 -3.70 -2.18
C GLY A 73 22.92 -4.61 -0.95
N LEU A 74 24.09 -4.66 -0.32
CA LEU A 74 24.31 -5.29 0.98
C LEU A 74 24.13 -4.27 2.10
N TRP A 75 23.82 -4.79 3.30
CA TRP A 75 23.66 -4.05 4.56
C TRP A 75 25.02 -3.50 5.07
N ARG A 76 25.65 -2.63 4.28
CA ARG A 76 26.89 -1.84 4.57
C ARG A 76 27.32 -0.91 3.42
N GLY A 77 26.54 -0.80 2.34
CA GLY A 77 26.88 0.02 1.17
C GLY A 77 27.79 -0.70 0.15
N GLU A 78 28.06 -1.98 0.38
CA GLU A 78 28.66 -2.86 -0.63
C GLU A 78 27.55 -3.31 -1.60
N SER A 79 27.88 -3.54 -2.87
CA SER A 79 26.96 -4.13 -3.84
C SER A 79 27.51 -5.45 -4.36
N ALA A 80 26.62 -6.41 -4.58
CA ALA A 80 26.95 -7.71 -5.14
C ALA A 80 26.33 -7.85 -6.53
N LEU A 81 27.16 -8.25 -7.49
CA LEU A 81 26.71 -8.63 -8.82
C LEU A 81 26.19 -10.07 -8.79
N ILE A 82 24.87 -10.23 -8.92
CA ILE A 82 24.21 -11.52 -8.97
C ILE A 82 23.93 -11.87 -10.43
N ASN A 83 24.38 -13.06 -10.85
CA ASN A 83 24.27 -13.51 -12.23
C ASN A 83 23.91 -15.00 -12.29
N PRO A 84 22.82 -15.40 -12.95
CA PRO A 84 22.41 -16.80 -13.05
C PRO A 84 23.45 -17.67 -13.77
N LYS A 85 24.23 -17.10 -14.71
CA LYS A 85 25.32 -17.82 -15.40
C LYS A 85 26.51 -18.13 -14.50
N SER A 86 26.58 -17.52 -13.32
CA SER A 86 27.69 -17.64 -12.37
C SER A 86 27.34 -18.50 -11.15
N GLY A 87 26.27 -19.31 -11.23
CA GLY A 87 25.85 -20.25 -10.18
C GLY A 87 24.88 -19.67 -9.15
N TRP A 88 24.37 -18.45 -9.35
CA TRP A 88 23.37 -17.87 -8.45
C TRP A 88 21.99 -18.47 -8.68
N THR A 89 21.24 -18.63 -7.59
CA THR A 89 19.84 -19.10 -7.60
C THR A 89 18.99 -18.26 -6.64
N TYR A 90 17.69 -18.22 -6.87
CA TYR A 90 16.74 -17.54 -5.96
C TYR A 90 15.91 -18.57 -5.20
N ILE A 91 15.85 -18.44 -3.88
CA ILE A 91 14.98 -19.24 -3.02
C ILE A 91 13.93 -18.33 -2.37
N PRO A 92 12.62 -18.61 -2.52
CA PRO A 92 11.55 -17.83 -1.88
C PRO A 92 11.77 -17.73 -0.37
N ASN A 93 11.53 -16.54 0.20
CA ASN A 93 11.72 -16.22 1.63
C ASN A 93 13.16 -16.30 2.15
N VAL A 94 14.14 -16.65 1.31
CA VAL A 94 15.56 -16.70 1.69
C VAL A 94 16.38 -15.66 0.92
N GLY A 95 16.12 -15.50 -0.38
CA GLY A 95 16.81 -14.54 -1.25
C GLY A 95 17.70 -15.19 -2.30
N PHE A 96 18.67 -14.42 -2.81
CA PHE A 96 19.63 -14.89 -3.79
C PHE A 96 20.80 -15.59 -3.10
N ILE A 97 21.16 -16.79 -3.58
CA ILE A 97 22.14 -17.68 -2.95
C ILE A 97 23.14 -18.16 -3.98
N LYS A 98 24.40 -18.23 -3.57
CA LYS A 98 25.49 -18.89 -4.28
C LYS A 98 26.38 -19.63 -3.28
N ASP A 99 26.67 -20.90 -3.56
CA ASP A 99 27.62 -21.73 -2.79
C ASP A 99 27.38 -21.65 -1.26
N ASP A 100 26.11 -21.72 -0.84
CA ASP A 100 25.61 -21.63 0.55
C ASP A 100 25.68 -20.26 1.24
N GLN A 101 26.08 -19.19 0.53
CA GLN A 101 26.06 -17.84 1.06
C GLN A 101 24.79 -17.10 0.62
N ILE A 102 23.96 -16.73 1.61
CA ILE A 102 22.86 -15.79 1.42
C ILE A 102 23.45 -14.40 1.43
N HIS A 103 23.36 -13.73 0.29
CA HIS A 103 23.67 -12.32 0.19
C HIS A 103 22.43 -11.65 -0.39
N ASN A 104 21.91 -10.65 0.34
CA ASN A 104 20.95 -9.63 -0.09
C ASN A 104 19.51 -9.75 0.41
N ASP A 105 18.94 -8.57 0.69
CA ASP A 105 17.51 -8.33 0.73
C ASP A 105 17.04 -8.07 -0.72
N PRO A 106 16.11 -8.87 -1.29
CA PRO A 106 15.58 -8.66 -2.64
C PRO A 106 15.00 -7.26 -2.89
N ALA A 107 14.58 -6.54 -1.84
CA ALA A 107 14.11 -5.16 -1.93
C ALA A 107 15.24 -4.15 -2.23
N LEU A 108 16.50 -4.54 -2.08
CA LEU A 108 17.70 -3.73 -2.38
C LEU A 108 18.33 -4.11 -3.72
N CYS A 109 17.63 -4.91 -4.54
CA CYS A 109 18.09 -5.35 -5.84
C CYS A 109 17.55 -4.48 -6.98
N SER A 110 18.37 -4.30 -8.01
CA SER A 110 18.03 -3.59 -9.24
C SER A 110 18.65 -4.27 -10.46
N VAL A 111 18.04 -4.07 -11.62
CA VAL A 111 18.54 -4.61 -12.89
C VAL A 111 19.54 -3.62 -13.47
N ILE A 112 20.74 -4.08 -13.80
CA ILE A 112 21.80 -3.20 -14.28
C ILE A 112 21.39 -2.57 -15.62
N GLY A 113 21.35 -1.24 -15.66
CA GLY A 113 21.01 -0.49 -16.86
C GLY A 113 19.52 -0.41 -17.19
N GLU A 114 18.63 -0.95 -16.34
CA GLU A 114 17.18 -0.88 -16.53
C GLU A 114 16.47 -0.35 -15.28
N GLU A 115 15.61 0.65 -15.44
CA GLU A 115 14.71 1.09 -14.36
C GLU A 115 13.50 0.17 -14.26
N ALA A 116 13.11 -0.17 -13.03
CA ALA A 116 11.86 -0.88 -12.78
C ALA A 116 10.65 -0.05 -13.26
N PRO A 117 9.58 -0.71 -13.76
CA PRO A 117 8.40 -0.03 -14.26
C PRO A 117 7.70 0.72 -13.12
N LYS A 118 7.57 2.04 -13.27
CA LYS A 118 6.86 2.89 -12.30
C LYS A 118 5.34 2.71 -12.47
N PRO A 119 4.60 2.25 -11.44
CA PRO A 119 3.15 2.16 -11.52
C PRO A 119 2.53 3.54 -11.67
N SER A 120 1.42 3.61 -12.40
CA SER A 120 0.64 4.85 -12.51
C SER A 120 -0.06 5.17 -11.19
N ILE A 121 0.03 6.42 -10.74
CA ILE A 121 -0.68 6.92 -9.56
C ILE A 121 -2.19 7.15 -9.82
N VAL A 122 -2.58 7.25 -11.09
CA VAL A 122 -3.94 7.65 -11.50
C VAL A 122 -5.05 6.75 -10.94
N PRO A 123 -4.96 5.41 -10.99
CA PRO A 123 -6.01 4.53 -10.48
C PRO A 123 -6.24 4.70 -8.97
N TYR A 124 -5.17 4.92 -8.20
CA TYR A 124 -5.22 5.11 -6.75
C TYR A 124 -5.87 6.44 -6.38
N ALA A 125 -5.47 7.52 -7.08
CA ALA A 125 -6.09 8.84 -6.89
C ALA A 125 -7.58 8.80 -7.27
N PHE A 126 -7.95 8.11 -8.34
CA PHE A 126 -9.34 7.96 -8.75
C PHE A 126 -10.16 7.19 -7.71
N ALA A 127 -9.66 6.05 -7.24
CA ALA A 127 -10.33 5.26 -6.21
C ALA A 127 -10.55 6.07 -4.92
N TYR A 128 -9.52 6.80 -4.48
CA TYR A 128 -9.60 7.68 -3.31
C TYR A 128 -10.67 8.78 -3.48
N MET A 129 -10.73 9.42 -4.64
CA MET A 129 -11.73 10.46 -4.92
C MET A 129 -13.15 9.90 -4.89
N VAL A 130 -13.38 8.72 -5.49
CA VAL A 130 -14.68 8.03 -5.46
C VAL A 130 -15.08 7.67 -4.03
N GLU A 131 -14.16 7.13 -3.25
CA GLU A 131 -14.39 6.78 -1.84
C GLU A 131 -14.75 8.02 -1.00
N LEU A 132 -14.02 9.12 -1.16
CA LEU A 132 -14.35 10.38 -0.49
C LEU A 132 -15.75 10.88 -0.89
N MET A 133 -16.08 10.89 -2.18
CA MET A 133 -17.39 11.32 -2.65
C MET A 133 -18.51 10.49 -2.01
N LEU A 134 -18.33 9.17 -1.90
CA LEU A 134 -19.28 8.29 -1.23
C LEU A 134 -19.38 8.60 0.27
N CYS A 135 -18.26 8.76 0.98
CA CYS A 135 -18.28 9.08 2.40
C CYS A 135 -18.93 10.44 2.70
N PHE A 136 -18.66 11.47 1.89
CA PHE A 136 -19.29 12.78 2.05
C PHE A 136 -20.77 12.79 1.63
N GLY A 137 -21.15 11.98 0.64
CA GLY A 137 -22.55 11.74 0.28
C GLY A 137 -23.31 11.08 1.44
N LEU A 138 -22.74 10.01 2.00
CA LEU A 138 -23.29 9.31 3.17
C LEU A 138 -23.39 10.24 4.38
N ARG A 139 -22.35 11.03 4.66
CA ARG A 139 -22.39 12.06 5.71
C ARG A 139 -23.60 12.97 5.54
N SER A 140 -23.82 13.49 4.33
CA SER A 140 -24.93 14.41 4.05
C SER A 140 -26.29 13.76 4.33
N ALA A 141 -26.46 12.49 3.95
CA ALA A 141 -27.67 11.72 4.22
C ALA A 141 -27.88 11.48 5.73
N VAL A 142 -26.83 11.01 6.43
CA VAL A 142 -26.87 10.71 7.87
C VAL A 142 -27.14 11.96 8.70
N GLN A 143 -26.43 13.06 8.44
CA GLN A 143 -26.66 14.33 9.15
C GLN A 143 -28.06 14.89 8.91
N SER A 144 -28.62 14.68 7.71
CA SER A 144 -29.99 15.10 7.40
C SER A 144 -31.03 14.25 8.14
N ALA A 145 -30.78 12.95 8.31
CA ALA A 145 -31.64 12.06 9.08
C ALA A 145 -31.61 12.42 10.58
N LEU A 146 -30.41 12.57 11.16
CA LEU A 146 -30.22 12.93 12.57
C LEU A 146 -30.87 14.27 12.93
N LYS A 147 -30.80 15.28 12.05
CA LYS A 147 -31.48 16.57 12.27
C LYS A 147 -33.00 16.45 12.28
N LYS A 148 -33.59 15.53 11.50
CA LYS A 148 -35.04 15.32 11.49
C LYS A 148 -35.52 14.64 12.76
N GLU A 149 -34.73 13.71 13.30
CA GLU A 149 -35.00 13.06 14.60
C GLU A 149 -34.93 14.07 15.75
N ASP A 150 -33.83 14.85 15.84
CA ASP A 150 -33.65 15.86 16.90
C ASP A 150 -34.84 16.87 16.91
N ASN A 151 -35.35 17.28 15.74
CA ASN A 151 -36.48 18.21 15.66
C ASN A 151 -37.83 17.59 16.02
N ASN A 152 -38.04 16.30 15.77
CA ASN A 152 -39.31 15.64 16.10
C ASN A 152 -39.45 15.33 17.60
N GLU A 153 -38.35 15.12 18.32
CA GLU A 153 -38.39 14.97 19.78
C GLU A 153 -38.73 16.30 20.49
N LEU A 154 -38.23 17.44 19.96
CA LEU A 154 -38.50 18.78 20.50
C LEU A 154 -39.96 19.26 20.33
N ASP A 155 -40.69 18.75 19.34
CA ASP A 155 -42.12 19.10 19.12
C ASP A 155 -43.08 18.27 19.99
N HIS A 156 -42.56 17.29 20.75
CA HIS A 156 -43.34 16.39 21.62
C HIS A 156 -43.14 16.63 23.14
N GLU A 157 -42.33 17.61 23.54
CA GLU A 157 -42.26 18.15 24.91
C GLU A 157 -43.14 19.41 25.08
#